data_AF-A0A371NVV6-F1
#
_entry.id   AF-A0A371NVV6-F1
#
_cell.length_a   1.000
_cell.length_b   1.000
_cell.length_c   1.000
_cell.angle_alpha   90.00
_cell.angle_beta   90.00
_cell.angle_gamma   90.00
#
_symmetry.space_group_name_H-M   'P 1'
#
loop_
_entity.id
_entity.type
_entity.pdbx_description
1 polymer ?
#
loop_
_entity_poly.entity_id
_entity_poly.type
_entity_poly.pdbx_seq_one_letter_code
_entity_poly.pdbx_strand_id
1 'polypeptide(L)'
;MRGGWREAAGWAAAVGVAVFVAAQMAASARSELLFRDGDSLVVALYVRSVLEGQPQDWAFSTVLFMPESACFALLRLALPWLGLNALFAMNAVVNLVAFYGALRLAAGRRGEGRSPVMWTLLAFSAFCLLVVLETSPSRDALEPASLLLTTTYYSATVIAVIVSVGLIRRRVEGGWSGIPYVLGLVAAVSTLSNPLFAAWATVPLGLLLGMGAVRRRQGALAPLLALAAGTLAGFLARIPFSAWIANTGTGYARPSEWAQALQYYAGLASERLTSPGGVAAALILVALLAFCVRRTLRCTGGARIVGTAGWLIPVLVVIGAIALGTHAARYLQPIAFVPVLSLVALPRSIRMPQVAARMAVAASAVVVLVLAGVSAPRLASSASADDRDLRCVTDWVDASDRTGAGQFWTVRLPKLQLDDPARLVQVDHTLRGYAWLVNRTDFEVSEVTFLVEDDASQAWELPPPGVTPDTVIPCGRYRILDYAGHPLPLGPQRS
;
A
#
# COMPACT_ATOMS: atom_id res chain seq x y z
N MET A 1 -23.57 22.01 18.24
CA MET A 1 -24.33 21.00 17.44
C MET A 1 -24.04 21.04 15.93
N ARG A 2 -24.15 22.17 15.20
CA ARG A 2 -23.97 22.23 13.73
C ARG A 2 -22.60 21.74 13.18
N GLY A 3 -21.56 21.75 14.01
CA GLY A 3 -20.23 21.24 13.62
C GLY A 3 -20.14 19.71 13.58
N GLY A 4 -20.79 18.99 14.49
CA GLY A 4 -20.70 17.52 14.55
C GLY A 4 -21.24 16.88 13.27
N TRP A 5 -22.43 17.31 12.86
CA TRP A 5 -23.10 16.85 11.63
C TRP A 5 -22.25 17.02 10.36
N ARG A 6 -21.48 18.10 10.25
CA ARG A 6 -20.60 18.31 9.09
C ARG A 6 -19.38 17.38 9.09
N GLU A 7 -18.82 17.04 10.26
CA GLU A 7 -17.74 16.02 10.29
C GLU A 7 -18.34 14.65 9.96
N ALA A 8 -19.46 14.29 10.59
CA ALA A 8 -20.13 13.01 10.35
C ALA A 8 -20.51 12.84 8.87
N ALA A 9 -21.07 13.86 8.23
CA ALA A 9 -21.35 13.85 6.80
C ALA A 9 -20.08 13.73 5.95
N GLY A 10 -18.98 14.36 6.37
CA GLY A 10 -17.68 14.22 5.70
C GLY A 10 -17.14 12.79 5.75
N TRP A 11 -17.18 12.16 6.92
CA TRP A 11 -16.78 10.75 7.08
C TRP A 11 -17.72 9.80 6.34
N ALA A 12 -19.03 10.00 6.41
CA ALA A 12 -19.99 9.20 5.66
C ALA A 12 -19.77 9.30 4.13
N ALA A 13 -19.50 10.51 3.62
CA ALA A 13 -19.15 10.72 2.23
C ALA A 13 -17.83 10.04 1.85
N ALA A 14 -16.82 10.12 2.71
CA ALA A 14 -15.54 9.44 2.50
C ALA A 14 -15.71 7.91 2.45
N VAL A 15 -16.52 7.34 3.34
CA VAL A 15 -16.84 5.89 3.32
C VAL A 15 -17.56 5.51 2.03
N GLY A 16 -18.58 6.25 1.62
CA GLY A 16 -19.32 5.94 0.38
C GLY A 16 -18.44 6.01 -0.87
N VAL A 17 -17.56 7.02 -0.95
CA VAL A 17 -16.56 7.12 -2.04
C VAL A 17 -15.52 6.00 -1.94
N ALA A 18 -15.07 5.64 -0.74
CA ALA A 18 -14.10 4.55 -0.55
C ALA A 18 -14.67 3.20 -1.01
N VAL A 19 -15.92 2.89 -0.66
CA VAL A 19 -16.65 1.69 -1.15
C VAL A 19 -16.78 1.72 -2.67
N PHE A 20 -17.12 2.88 -3.23
CA PHE A 20 -17.18 3.04 -4.69
C PHE A 20 -15.85 2.72 -5.37
N VAL A 21 -14.75 3.31 -4.90
CA VAL A 21 -13.41 3.13 -5.49
C VAL A 21 -12.92 1.70 -5.32
N ALA A 22 -13.10 1.10 -4.14
CA ALA A 22 -12.76 -0.31 -3.92
C ALA A 22 -13.55 -1.22 -4.86
N ALA A 23 -14.84 -0.95 -5.10
CA ALA A 23 -15.64 -1.68 -6.07
C ALA A 23 -15.13 -1.51 -7.51
N GLN A 24 -14.70 -0.31 -7.90
CA GLN A 24 -14.12 -0.08 -9.24
C GLN A 24 -12.80 -0.84 -9.42
N MET A 25 -11.93 -0.85 -8.41
CA MET A 25 -10.68 -1.62 -8.44
C MET A 25 -10.95 -3.12 -8.51
N ALA A 26 -11.88 -3.61 -7.69
CA ALA A 26 -12.27 -5.03 -7.66
C ALA A 26 -12.97 -5.50 -8.96
N ALA A 27 -13.53 -4.58 -9.74
CA ALA A 27 -14.19 -4.85 -11.01
C ALA A 27 -13.29 -4.61 -12.24
N SER A 28 -12.01 -4.24 -12.05
CA SER A 28 -11.06 -4.01 -13.14
C SER A 28 -9.91 -5.01 -13.11
N ALA A 29 -9.00 -4.95 -14.08
CA ALA A 29 -7.80 -5.79 -14.07
C ALA A 29 -6.87 -5.51 -12.88
N ARG A 30 -7.02 -4.36 -12.18
CA ARG A 30 -6.31 -4.10 -10.91
C ARG A 30 -6.75 -5.03 -9.76
N SER A 31 -7.85 -5.75 -9.90
CA SER A 31 -8.30 -6.76 -8.93
C SER A 31 -7.26 -7.86 -8.70
N GLU A 32 -6.40 -8.14 -9.68
CA GLU A 32 -5.27 -9.06 -9.53
C GLU A 32 -4.36 -8.64 -8.37
N LEU A 33 -4.05 -7.34 -8.25
CA LEU A 33 -3.26 -6.84 -7.11
C LEU A 33 -4.01 -6.87 -5.78
N LEU A 34 -5.35 -6.80 -5.81
CA LEU A 34 -6.13 -6.77 -4.58
C LEU A 34 -6.32 -8.17 -3.99
N PHE A 35 -6.51 -9.19 -4.84
CA PHE A 35 -6.95 -10.52 -4.41
C PHE A 35 -5.95 -11.65 -4.68
N ARG A 36 -5.00 -11.48 -5.61
CA ARG A 36 -4.22 -12.62 -6.15
C ARG A 36 -2.72 -12.42 -6.14
N ASP A 37 -2.24 -11.18 -6.29
CA ASP A 37 -0.81 -10.85 -6.36
C ASP A 37 -0.05 -11.37 -5.14
N GLY A 38 0.99 -12.17 -5.39
CA GLY A 38 1.73 -12.86 -4.35
C GLY A 38 2.24 -11.93 -3.24
N ASP A 39 2.74 -10.74 -3.56
CA ASP A 39 3.18 -9.75 -2.56
C ASP A 39 2.01 -9.29 -1.68
N SER A 40 0.85 -9.03 -2.29
CA SER A 40 -0.35 -8.52 -1.60
C SER A 40 -0.88 -9.49 -0.53
N LEU A 41 -0.57 -10.79 -0.66
CA LEU A 41 -1.02 -11.82 0.27
C LEU A 41 -0.18 -11.97 1.54
N VAL A 42 1.01 -11.35 1.63
CA VAL A 42 1.94 -11.55 2.76
C VAL A 42 1.32 -11.22 4.11
N VAL A 43 0.57 -10.11 4.18
CA VAL A 43 -0.04 -9.67 5.43
C VAL A 43 -1.08 -10.67 5.91
N ALA A 44 -1.88 -11.22 4.98
CA ALA A 44 -2.88 -12.23 5.33
C ALA A 44 -2.23 -13.55 5.77
N LEU A 45 -1.21 -14.01 5.05
CA LEU A 45 -0.46 -15.22 5.40
C LEU A 45 0.19 -15.09 6.80
N TYR A 46 0.82 -13.95 7.09
CA TYR A 46 1.42 -13.70 8.40
C TYR A 46 0.37 -13.62 9.52
N VAL A 47 -0.71 -12.86 9.31
CA VAL A 47 -1.79 -12.74 10.30
C VAL A 47 -2.43 -14.10 10.58
N ARG A 48 -2.65 -14.91 9.54
CA ARG A 48 -3.15 -16.28 9.69
C ARG A 48 -2.19 -17.12 10.54
N SER A 49 -0.91 -17.11 10.21
CA SER A 49 0.15 -17.82 10.96
C SER A 49 0.17 -17.43 12.45
N VAL A 50 0.03 -16.14 12.77
CA VAL A 50 -0.05 -15.64 14.15
C VAL A 50 -1.33 -16.12 14.85
N LEU A 51 -2.48 -16.00 14.20
CA LEU A 51 -3.78 -16.37 14.79
C LEU A 51 -3.94 -17.88 14.99
N GLU A 52 -3.29 -18.68 14.16
CA GLU A 52 -3.26 -20.15 14.25
C GLU A 52 -2.17 -20.67 15.21
N GLY A 53 -1.33 -19.79 15.75
CA GLY A 53 -0.28 -20.17 16.70
C GLY A 53 0.87 -20.96 16.07
N GLN A 54 1.12 -20.78 14.78
CA GLN A 54 2.25 -21.40 14.10
C GLN A 54 3.59 -20.87 14.65
N PRO A 55 4.72 -21.58 14.45
CA PRO A 55 6.04 -21.04 14.73
C PRO A 55 6.28 -19.71 13.99
N GLN A 56 7.01 -18.79 14.62
CA GLN A 56 7.19 -17.41 14.13
C GLN A 56 8.62 -17.16 13.62
N ASP A 57 9.09 -17.96 12.64
CA ASP A 57 10.36 -17.73 11.94
C ASP A 57 10.12 -17.14 10.54
N TRP A 58 9.55 -15.94 10.52
CA TRP A 58 9.19 -15.27 9.27
C TRP A 58 10.38 -14.55 8.63
N ALA A 59 10.50 -14.70 7.31
CA ALA A 59 11.42 -13.97 6.45
C ALA A 59 10.67 -12.86 5.71
N PHE A 60 10.67 -11.64 6.23
CA PHE A 60 10.12 -10.46 5.56
C PHE A 60 11.12 -9.80 4.60
N SER A 61 10.61 -8.88 3.79
CA SER A 61 11.43 -7.93 3.04
C SER A 61 12.04 -6.88 3.98
N THR A 62 12.50 -5.75 3.43
CA THR A 62 12.78 -4.54 4.23
C THR A 62 11.57 -4.05 5.01
N VAL A 63 10.35 -4.47 4.66
CA VAL A 63 9.12 -4.02 5.28
C VAL A 63 8.56 -5.13 6.18
N LEU A 64 8.27 -4.78 7.43
CA LEU A 64 7.72 -5.66 8.46
C LEU A 64 6.18 -5.60 8.55
N PHE A 65 5.56 -4.67 7.81
CA PHE A 65 4.10 -4.52 7.68
C PHE A 65 3.35 -4.47 9.03
N MET A 66 3.94 -3.89 10.08
CA MET A 66 3.35 -3.98 11.41
C MET A 66 1.98 -3.30 11.51
N PRO A 67 1.79 -2.03 11.08
CA PRO A 67 0.46 -1.40 11.12
C PRO A 67 -0.54 -2.07 10.19
N GLU A 68 -0.08 -2.51 9.00
CA GLU A 68 -0.93 -3.22 8.04
C GLU A 68 -1.42 -4.56 8.60
N SER A 69 -0.53 -5.34 9.22
CA SER A 69 -0.85 -6.61 9.88
C SER A 69 -1.78 -6.42 11.08
N ALA A 70 -1.55 -5.39 11.90
CA ALA A 70 -2.45 -5.06 13.00
C ALA A 70 -3.86 -4.71 12.51
N CYS A 71 -3.96 -3.90 11.45
CA CYS A 71 -5.25 -3.54 10.84
C CYS A 71 -5.97 -4.77 10.29
N PHE A 72 -5.27 -5.61 9.52
CA PHE A 72 -5.84 -6.81 8.93
C PHE A 72 -6.27 -7.84 10.00
N ALA A 73 -5.46 -8.04 11.04
CA ALA A 73 -5.81 -8.89 12.18
C ALA A 73 -7.07 -8.39 12.90
N LEU A 74 -7.17 -7.08 13.16
CA LEU A 74 -8.36 -6.49 13.78
C LEU A 74 -9.61 -6.69 12.91
N LEU A 75 -9.49 -6.55 11.58
CA LEU A 75 -10.59 -6.84 10.65
C LEU A 75 -11.00 -8.31 10.71
N ARG A 76 -10.02 -9.23 10.70
CA ARG A 76 -10.28 -10.68 10.79
C ARG A 76 -10.98 -11.05 12.10
N LEU A 77 -10.54 -10.47 13.21
CA LEU A 77 -11.13 -10.71 14.53
C LEU A 77 -12.52 -10.09 14.69
N ALA A 78 -12.75 -8.90 14.10
CA ALA A 78 -14.04 -8.23 14.16
C ALA A 78 -15.09 -8.84 13.22
N LEU A 79 -14.65 -9.45 12.11
CA LEU A 79 -15.50 -9.99 11.05
C LEU A 79 -15.11 -11.44 10.69
N PRO A 80 -15.13 -12.39 11.65
CA PRO A 80 -14.63 -13.75 11.45
C PRO A 80 -15.43 -14.56 10.41
N TRP A 81 -16.68 -14.18 10.15
CA TRP A 81 -17.55 -14.82 9.16
C TRP A 81 -17.23 -14.42 7.71
N LEU A 82 -16.39 -13.41 7.48
CA LEU A 82 -15.99 -13.01 6.13
C LEU A 82 -14.81 -13.85 5.64
N GLY A 83 -14.90 -14.29 4.38
CA GLY A 83 -13.76 -14.89 3.67
C GLY A 83 -12.65 -13.88 3.39
N LEU A 84 -11.46 -14.37 3.03
CA LEU A 84 -10.25 -13.56 2.88
C LEU A 84 -10.38 -12.45 1.82
N ASN A 85 -10.99 -12.74 0.67
CA ASN A 85 -11.22 -11.73 -0.38
C ASN A 85 -12.10 -10.58 0.12
N ALA A 86 -13.13 -10.88 0.92
CA ALA A 86 -13.97 -9.85 1.54
C ALA A 86 -13.18 -9.03 2.57
N LEU A 87 -12.25 -9.64 3.31
CA LEU A 87 -11.34 -8.92 4.21
C LEU A 87 -10.37 -8.02 3.46
N PHE A 88 -9.79 -8.46 2.33
CA PHE A 88 -8.98 -7.59 1.47
C PHE A 88 -9.77 -6.39 0.95
N ALA A 89 -11.00 -6.61 0.47
CA ALA A 89 -11.90 -5.55 0.05
C ALA A 89 -12.23 -4.56 1.19
N MET A 90 -12.42 -5.05 2.42
CA MET A 90 -12.64 -4.20 3.59
C MET A 90 -11.39 -3.44 4.01
N ASN A 91 -10.22 -4.06 3.94
CA ASN A 91 -8.96 -3.38 4.20
C ASN A 91 -8.73 -2.23 3.21
N ALA A 92 -9.06 -2.41 1.92
CA ALA A 92 -9.00 -1.35 0.92
C ALA A 92 -9.86 -0.13 1.30
N VAL A 93 -11.08 -0.37 1.79
CA VAL A 93 -11.97 0.69 2.27
C VAL A 93 -11.38 1.37 3.51
N VAL A 94 -10.86 0.60 4.48
CA VAL A 94 -10.23 1.14 5.69
C VAL A 94 -9.03 2.01 5.35
N ASN A 95 -8.16 1.58 4.43
CA ASN A 95 -6.99 2.35 3.99
C ASN A 95 -7.40 3.71 3.39
N LEU A 96 -8.44 3.73 2.54
CA LEU A 96 -8.96 4.97 1.97
C LEU A 96 -9.59 5.89 3.04
N VAL A 97 -10.34 5.33 3.98
CA VAL A 97 -10.93 6.09 5.09
C VAL A 97 -9.85 6.65 6.01
N ALA A 98 -8.79 5.89 6.29
CA ALA A 98 -7.63 6.35 7.05
C ALA A 98 -6.87 7.47 6.31
N PHE A 99 -6.75 7.37 4.98
CA PHE A 99 -6.19 8.42 4.13
C PHE A 99 -7.03 9.71 4.17
N TYR A 100 -8.36 9.60 4.10
CA TYR A 100 -9.25 10.75 4.35
C TYR A 100 -9.01 11.37 5.73
N GLY A 101 -8.87 10.55 6.78
CA GLY A 101 -8.54 11.00 8.13
C GLY A 101 -7.21 11.77 8.20
N ALA A 102 -6.19 11.29 7.50
CA ALA A 102 -4.89 11.94 7.40
C ALA A 102 -4.99 13.30 6.69
N LEU A 103 -5.71 13.37 5.56
CA LEU A 103 -6.00 14.63 4.87
C LEU A 103 -6.79 15.59 5.77
N ARG A 104 -7.76 15.06 6.54
CA ARG A 104 -8.57 15.84 7.48
C ARG A 104 -7.71 16.43 8.59
N LEU A 105 -6.73 15.68 9.09
CA LEU A 105 -5.75 16.16 10.05
C LEU A 105 -4.96 17.34 9.45
N ALA A 106 -4.47 17.18 8.22
CA ALA A 106 -3.70 18.16 7.48
C ALA A 106 -4.51 19.41 7.10
N ALA A 107 -5.82 19.30 6.87
CA ALA A 107 -6.70 20.44 6.57
C ALA A 107 -6.87 21.41 7.76
N GLY A 108 -6.49 21.01 8.97
CA GLY A 108 -6.50 21.86 10.16
C GLY A 108 -7.89 22.03 10.80
N ARG A 109 -7.99 22.97 11.75
CA ARG A 109 -9.22 23.21 12.52
C ARG A 109 -10.23 24.06 11.75
N ARG A 110 -11.49 23.98 12.18
CA ARG A 110 -12.53 24.91 11.75
C ARG A 110 -12.23 26.30 12.30
N GLY A 111 -12.60 27.31 11.53
CA GLY A 111 -12.54 28.70 11.90
C GLY A 111 -13.42 29.51 10.96
N GLU A 112 -13.63 30.78 11.29
CA GLU A 112 -14.35 31.70 10.42
C GLU A 112 -13.69 31.75 9.04
N GLY A 113 -14.54 31.72 7.99
CA GLY A 113 -14.07 31.74 6.61
C GLY A 113 -13.35 30.47 6.14
N ARG A 114 -13.43 29.34 6.88
CA ARG A 114 -12.78 28.06 6.51
C ARG A 114 -13.77 26.90 6.37
N SER A 115 -13.56 26.05 5.37
CA SER A 115 -14.36 24.84 5.08
C SER A 115 -13.48 23.58 4.95
N PRO A 116 -12.77 23.17 6.02
CA PRO A 116 -11.80 22.07 5.96
C PRO A 116 -12.40 20.75 5.48
N VAL A 117 -13.63 20.41 5.89
CA VAL A 117 -14.29 19.15 5.46
C VAL A 117 -14.48 19.09 3.94
N MET A 118 -14.99 20.18 3.34
CA MET A 118 -15.23 20.26 1.90
C MET A 118 -13.93 20.10 1.11
N TRP A 119 -12.87 20.82 1.52
CA TRP A 119 -11.57 20.71 0.87
C TRP A 119 -10.88 19.36 1.10
N THR A 120 -11.13 18.72 2.25
CA THR A 120 -10.67 17.35 2.51
C THR A 120 -11.37 16.36 1.58
N LEU A 121 -12.70 16.46 1.43
CA LEU A 121 -13.44 15.65 0.47
C LEU A 121 -12.96 15.88 -0.95
N LEU A 122 -12.72 17.13 -1.36
CA LEU A 122 -12.19 17.42 -2.69
C LEU A 122 -10.80 16.79 -2.91
N ALA A 123 -9.91 16.89 -1.93
CA ALA A 123 -8.58 16.27 -2.00
C ALA A 123 -8.66 14.74 -2.06
N PHE A 124 -9.54 14.16 -1.24
CA PHE A 124 -9.80 12.73 -1.22
C PHE A 124 -10.39 12.24 -2.53
N SER A 125 -11.41 12.92 -3.07
CA SER A 125 -12.00 12.62 -4.38
C SER A 125 -11.00 12.77 -5.52
N ALA A 126 -10.11 13.77 -5.49
CA ALA A 126 -9.05 13.91 -6.49
C ALA A 126 -8.08 12.72 -6.48
N PHE A 127 -7.69 12.26 -5.28
CA PHE A 127 -6.88 11.03 -5.16
C PHE A 127 -7.66 9.79 -5.63
N CYS A 128 -8.91 9.64 -5.21
CA CYS A 128 -9.78 8.54 -5.64
C CYS A 128 -9.97 8.50 -7.16
N LEU A 129 -10.02 9.65 -7.82
CA LEU A 129 -10.06 9.73 -9.27
C LEU A 129 -8.78 9.18 -9.90
N LEU A 130 -7.60 9.48 -9.33
CA LEU A 130 -6.34 8.87 -9.79
C LEU A 130 -6.39 7.34 -9.68
N VAL A 131 -6.90 6.81 -8.57
CA VAL A 131 -7.07 5.36 -8.37
C VAL A 131 -7.97 4.75 -9.46
N VAL A 132 -9.11 5.37 -9.77
CA VAL A 132 -10.05 4.86 -10.78
C VAL A 132 -9.47 4.91 -12.20
N LEU A 133 -8.52 5.81 -12.47
CA LEU A 133 -7.84 5.90 -13.77
C LEU A 133 -6.71 4.88 -13.94
N GLU A 134 -6.43 4.06 -12.93
CA GLU A 134 -5.43 2.99 -12.96
C GLU A 134 -6.10 1.66 -13.25
N THR A 135 -5.63 0.97 -14.28
CA THR A 135 -6.31 -0.20 -14.86
C THR A 135 -5.38 -1.36 -15.16
N SER A 136 -4.05 -1.19 -15.13
CA SER A 136 -3.12 -2.28 -15.42
C SER A 136 -3.15 -3.35 -14.30
N PRO A 137 -3.06 -4.65 -14.62
CA PRO A 137 -2.92 -5.68 -13.59
C PRO A 137 -1.53 -5.69 -12.95
N SER A 138 -0.55 -5.01 -13.55
CA SER A 138 0.85 -5.04 -13.10
C SER A 138 1.12 -4.08 -11.94
N ARG A 139 1.84 -4.59 -10.94
CA ARG A 139 2.42 -3.79 -9.83
C ARG A 139 3.58 -2.89 -10.27
N ASP A 140 4.19 -3.18 -11.40
CA ASP A 140 5.37 -2.47 -11.91
C ASP A 140 4.98 -1.33 -12.87
N ALA A 141 3.71 -1.24 -13.25
CA ALA A 141 3.18 -0.11 -14.00
C ALA A 141 3.27 1.20 -13.19
N LEU A 142 3.39 2.34 -13.89
CA LEU A 142 3.36 3.69 -13.28
C LEU A 142 1.92 4.11 -12.93
N GLU A 143 1.33 3.32 -12.05
CA GLU A 143 -0.03 3.43 -11.54
C GLU A 143 -0.01 3.22 -10.01
N PRO A 144 0.56 4.19 -9.26
CA PRO A 144 0.86 3.96 -7.86
C PRO A 144 -0.27 4.38 -6.91
N ALA A 145 -1.35 5.03 -7.35
CA ALA A 145 -2.41 5.49 -6.47
C ALA A 145 -3.22 4.31 -5.86
N SER A 146 -3.58 3.35 -6.69
CA SER A 146 -4.34 2.14 -6.34
C SER A 146 -3.61 1.24 -5.36
N LEU A 147 -2.28 1.31 -5.31
CA LEU A 147 -1.47 0.55 -4.36
C LEU A 147 -1.83 0.83 -2.90
N LEU A 148 -2.33 2.03 -2.57
CA LEU A 148 -2.84 2.37 -1.24
C LEU A 148 -3.96 1.42 -0.76
N LEU A 149 -4.75 0.85 -1.69
CA LEU A 149 -5.86 -0.04 -1.36
C LEU A 149 -5.39 -1.43 -0.94
N THR A 150 -4.15 -1.80 -1.25
CA THR A 150 -3.61 -3.12 -0.91
C THR A 150 -3.09 -3.15 0.54
N THR A 151 -2.94 -4.36 1.07
CA THR A 151 -2.33 -4.64 2.38
C THR A 151 -0.81 -4.50 2.37
N THR A 152 -0.16 -4.64 1.22
CA THR A 152 1.32 -4.76 1.16
C THR A 152 2.01 -3.54 0.56
N TYR A 153 1.39 -2.79 -0.34
CA TYR A 153 2.07 -1.67 -1.00
C TYR A 153 2.00 -0.36 -0.18
N TYR A 154 2.51 -0.41 1.05
CA TYR A 154 2.94 0.74 1.87
C TYR A 154 1.84 1.71 2.33
N SER A 155 0.60 1.22 2.47
CA SER A 155 -0.55 2.04 2.86
C SER A 155 -0.33 2.78 4.18
N ALA A 156 0.27 2.14 5.19
CA ALA A 156 0.56 2.80 6.47
C ALA A 156 1.62 3.90 6.31
N THR A 157 2.64 3.68 5.49
CA THR A 157 3.68 4.69 5.19
C THR A 157 3.08 5.91 4.50
N VAL A 158 2.19 5.70 3.52
CA VAL A 158 1.45 6.79 2.85
C VAL A 158 0.69 7.64 3.87
N ILE A 159 -0.10 6.99 4.72
CA ILE A 159 -0.89 7.65 5.77
C ILE A 159 0.04 8.42 6.72
N ALA A 160 1.14 7.81 7.16
CA ALA A 160 2.11 8.40 8.07
C ALA A 160 2.79 9.65 7.49
N VAL A 161 3.12 9.67 6.20
CA VAL A 161 3.70 10.84 5.52
C VAL A 161 2.72 12.01 5.58
N ILE A 162 1.45 11.77 5.24
CA ILE A 162 0.40 12.79 5.27
C ILE A 162 0.15 13.28 6.71
N VAL A 163 0.07 12.36 7.66
CA VAL A 163 -0.06 12.69 9.09
C VAL A 163 1.10 13.57 9.55
N SER A 164 2.33 13.24 9.16
CA SER A 164 3.53 14.00 9.51
C SER A 164 3.47 15.43 8.98
N VAL A 165 3.08 15.63 7.71
CA VAL A 165 2.86 16.96 7.15
C VAL A 165 1.78 17.73 7.93
N GLY A 166 0.66 17.07 8.27
CA GLY A 166 -0.43 17.67 9.03
C GLY A 166 -0.03 18.06 10.46
N LEU A 167 0.76 17.22 11.14
CA LEU A 167 1.30 17.51 12.47
C LEU A 167 2.27 18.69 12.43
N ILE A 168 3.21 18.71 11.49
CA ILE A 168 4.14 19.82 11.30
C ILE A 168 3.38 21.12 11.04
N ARG A 169 2.40 21.09 10.13
CA ARG A 169 1.52 22.25 9.86
C ARG A 169 0.90 22.76 11.15
N ARG A 170 0.27 21.89 11.94
CA ARG A 170 -0.40 22.27 13.20
C ARG A 170 0.58 22.83 14.21
N ARG A 171 1.80 22.28 14.32
CA ARG A 171 2.82 22.80 15.23
C ARG A 171 3.25 24.23 14.86
N VAL A 172 3.39 24.50 13.58
CA VAL A 172 3.77 25.83 13.06
C VAL A 172 2.62 26.84 13.17
N GLU A 173 1.37 26.38 13.09
CA GLU A 173 0.16 27.20 13.30
C GLU A 173 -0.19 27.40 14.79
N GLY A 174 0.73 27.14 15.73
CA GLY A 174 0.49 27.36 17.17
C GLY A 174 -0.29 26.25 17.87
N GLY A 175 -0.25 25.03 17.34
CA GLY A 175 -0.82 23.85 18.00
C GLY A 175 -0.14 23.52 19.34
N TRP A 176 -0.73 22.58 20.05
CA TRP A 176 -0.29 22.16 21.39
C TRP A 176 1.15 21.63 21.41
N SER A 177 1.80 21.72 22.58
CA SER A 177 3.22 21.40 22.78
C SER A 177 3.56 19.94 22.54
N GLY A 178 2.59 19.02 22.61
CA GLY A 178 2.85 17.59 22.48
C GLY A 178 2.93 17.07 21.03
N ILE A 179 2.66 17.90 20.03
CA ILE A 179 2.73 17.51 18.61
C ILE A 179 4.08 16.88 18.22
N PRO A 180 5.25 17.40 18.65
CA PRO A 180 6.54 16.78 18.33
C PRO A 180 6.65 15.34 18.86
N TYR A 181 6.13 15.02 20.04
CA TYR A 181 6.18 13.63 20.55
C TYR A 181 5.33 12.69 19.69
N VAL A 182 4.13 13.12 19.30
CA VAL A 182 3.28 12.34 18.37
C VAL A 182 3.97 12.17 17.02
N LEU A 183 4.61 13.22 16.49
CA LEU A 183 5.38 13.14 15.25
C LEU A 183 6.56 12.16 15.37
N GLY A 184 7.30 12.21 16.48
CA GLY A 184 8.40 11.28 16.76
C GLY A 184 7.92 9.83 16.87
N LEU A 185 6.78 9.59 17.52
CA LEU A 185 6.17 8.25 17.60
C LEU A 185 5.72 7.75 16.22
N VAL A 186 5.05 8.59 15.43
CA VAL A 186 4.66 8.25 14.05
C VAL A 186 5.89 7.90 13.22
N ALA A 187 6.96 8.69 13.31
CA ALA A 187 8.20 8.42 12.61
C ALA A 187 8.86 7.11 13.08
N ALA A 188 8.92 6.87 14.39
CA ALA A 188 9.51 5.66 14.95
C ALA A 188 8.77 4.40 14.51
N VAL A 189 7.44 4.35 14.66
CA VAL A 189 6.62 3.20 14.25
C VAL A 189 6.67 3.00 12.73
N SER A 190 6.60 4.09 11.96
CA SER A 190 6.63 4.02 10.50
C SER A 190 7.97 3.55 9.97
N THR A 191 9.09 4.04 10.52
CA THR A 191 10.43 3.59 10.13
C THR A 191 10.72 2.18 10.62
N LEU A 192 10.27 1.81 11.83
CA LEU A 192 10.34 0.43 12.33
C LEU A 192 9.65 -0.52 11.36
N SER A 193 8.43 -0.21 10.94
CA SER A 193 7.70 -1.03 9.97
C SER A 193 8.34 -0.99 8.58
N ASN A 194 8.63 0.21 8.06
CA ASN A 194 9.04 0.44 6.70
C ASN A 194 10.08 1.58 6.59
N PRO A 195 11.35 1.27 6.23
CA PRO A 195 12.40 2.27 6.16
C PRO A 195 12.17 3.31 5.04
N LEU A 196 11.28 3.05 4.08
CA LEU A 196 10.88 4.04 3.06
C LEU A 196 10.29 5.31 3.67
N PHE A 197 9.75 5.26 4.88
CA PHE A 197 9.32 6.47 5.58
C PHE A 197 10.44 7.51 5.68
N ALA A 198 11.70 7.06 5.85
CA ALA A 198 12.84 7.97 5.90
C ALA A 198 13.03 8.71 4.57
N ALA A 199 12.92 8.01 3.44
CA ALA A 199 13.05 8.58 2.11
C ALA A 199 11.85 9.45 1.71
N TRP A 200 10.63 9.04 2.08
CA TRP A 200 9.40 9.72 1.68
C TRP A 200 9.03 10.91 2.59
N ALA A 201 9.35 10.84 3.88
CA ALA A 201 9.00 11.87 4.85
C ALA A 201 10.22 12.51 5.49
N THR A 202 11.08 11.73 6.16
CA THR A 202 12.15 12.28 7.01
C THR A 202 13.12 13.17 6.26
N VAL A 203 13.64 12.72 5.12
CA VAL A 203 14.59 13.51 4.32
C VAL A 203 13.93 14.75 3.71
N PRO A 204 12.82 14.67 2.94
CA PRO A 204 12.21 15.85 2.35
C PRO A 204 11.70 16.87 3.39
N LEU A 205 11.03 16.40 4.45
CA LEU A 205 10.51 17.28 5.50
C LEU A 205 11.64 17.80 6.39
N GLY A 206 12.69 17.01 6.61
CA GLY A 206 13.91 17.43 7.29
C GLY A 206 14.59 18.59 6.55
N LEU A 207 14.72 18.51 5.23
CA LEU A 207 15.23 19.62 4.41
C LEU A 207 14.33 20.87 4.52
N LEU A 208 13.01 20.69 4.40
CA LEU A 208 12.04 21.79 4.51
C LEU A 208 12.12 22.49 5.88
N LEU A 209 12.18 21.71 6.96
CA LEU A 209 12.26 22.22 8.33
C LEU A 209 13.64 22.79 8.64
N GLY A 210 14.72 22.17 8.16
CA GLY A 210 16.09 22.66 8.31
C GLY A 210 16.27 24.04 7.67
N MET A 211 15.78 24.22 6.43
CA MET A 211 15.74 25.56 5.80
C MET A 211 14.91 26.56 6.63
N GLY A 212 13.82 26.12 7.25
CA GLY A 212 13.02 26.92 8.17
C GLY A 212 13.79 27.32 9.44
N ALA A 213 14.53 26.39 10.03
CA ALA A 213 15.30 26.58 11.25
C ALA A 213 16.50 27.51 11.03
N VAL A 214 17.24 27.34 9.92
CA VAL A 214 18.36 28.23 9.53
C VAL A 214 17.86 29.67 9.34
N ARG A 215 16.67 29.84 8.77
CA ARG A 215 16.01 31.16 8.63
C ARG A 215 15.36 31.66 9.93
N ARG A 216 15.70 31.06 11.08
CA ARG A 216 15.20 31.39 12.43
C ARG A 216 13.68 31.48 12.54
N ARG A 217 12.93 30.69 11.76
CA ARG A 217 11.48 30.61 11.90
C ARG A 217 11.13 29.86 13.17
N GLN A 218 10.47 30.56 14.10
CA GLN A 218 10.01 29.97 15.35
C GLN A 218 9.17 28.71 15.08
N GLY A 219 9.47 27.62 15.79
CA GLY A 219 8.70 26.37 15.75
C GLY A 219 9.13 25.32 14.72
N ALA A 220 10.20 25.54 13.94
CA ALA A 220 10.72 24.54 12.99
C ALA A 220 11.67 23.50 13.61
N LEU A 221 12.43 23.86 14.66
CA LEU A 221 13.44 22.99 15.25
C LEU A 221 12.85 21.77 15.98
N ALA A 222 11.83 21.98 16.81
CA ALA A 222 11.19 20.89 17.56
C ALA A 222 10.63 19.75 16.66
N PRO A 223 9.84 20.03 15.61
CA PRO A 223 9.40 18.96 14.71
C PRO A 223 10.56 18.33 13.90
N LEU A 224 11.62 19.09 13.59
CA LEU A 224 12.81 18.54 12.92
C LEU A 224 13.51 17.50 13.81
N LEU A 225 13.79 17.87 15.07
CA LEU A 225 14.42 16.97 16.04
C LEU A 225 13.54 15.76 16.32
N ALA A 226 12.24 15.94 16.48
CA ALA A 226 11.31 14.84 16.69
C ALA A 226 11.28 13.86 15.50
N LEU A 227 11.24 14.37 14.27
CA LEU A 227 11.24 13.55 13.07
C LEU A 227 12.55 12.76 12.93
N ALA A 228 13.69 13.41 13.15
CA ALA A 228 15.01 12.78 13.10
C ALA A 228 15.20 11.73 14.21
N ALA A 229 14.89 12.09 15.47
CA ALA A 229 15.00 11.21 16.61
C ALA A 229 14.05 10.01 16.51
N GLY A 230 12.80 10.24 16.08
CA GLY A 230 11.83 9.17 15.84
C GLY A 230 12.30 8.22 14.74
N THR A 231 12.78 8.74 13.61
CA THR A 231 13.33 7.90 12.52
C THR A 231 14.52 7.07 13.01
N LEU A 232 15.45 7.68 13.75
CA LEU A 232 16.60 6.98 14.34
C LEU A 232 16.14 5.88 15.31
N ALA A 233 15.21 6.20 16.21
CA ALA A 233 14.63 5.22 17.13
C ALA A 233 13.95 4.07 16.39
N GLY A 234 13.25 4.35 15.28
CA GLY A 234 12.68 3.34 14.41
C GLY A 234 13.72 2.40 13.81
N PHE A 235 14.84 2.93 13.29
CA PHE A 235 15.94 2.10 12.81
C PHE A 235 16.59 1.26 13.91
N LEU A 236 16.80 1.83 15.10
CA LEU A 236 17.33 1.09 16.25
C LEU A 236 16.38 -0.02 16.69
N ALA A 237 15.08 0.25 16.72
CA ALA A 237 14.05 -0.72 17.07
C ALA A 237 13.92 -1.86 16.06
N ARG A 238 14.52 -1.76 14.86
CA ARG A 238 14.57 -2.85 13.87
C ARG A 238 15.66 -3.87 14.16
N ILE A 239 16.67 -3.53 14.96
CA ILE A 239 17.80 -4.44 15.26
C ILE A 239 17.32 -5.77 15.85
N PRO A 240 16.38 -5.81 16.82
CA PRO A 240 15.82 -7.06 17.33
C PRO A 240 15.08 -7.90 16.29
N PHE A 241 14.58 -7.29 15.21
CA PHE A 241 13.88 -7.96 14.12
C PHE A 241 14.81 -8.31 12.94
N SER A 242 16.13 -8.15 13.08
CA SER A 242 17.09 -8.39 11.99
C SER A 242 17.01 -9.80 11.40
N ALA A 243 16.80 -10.83 12.24
CA ALA A 243 16.63 -12.21 11.78
C ALA A 243 15.40 -12.39 10.87
N TRP A 244 14.39 -11.53 11.02
CA TRP A 244 13.18 -11.55 10.21
C TRP A 244 13.31 -10.73 8.92
N ILE A 245 14.40 -9.99 8.70
CA ILE A 245 14.58 -9.11 7.54
C ILE A 245 15.53 -9.81 6.55
N ALA A 246 14.97 -10.48 5.52
CA ALA A 246 15.75 -11.20 4.52
C ALA A 246 16.54 -10.27 3.58
N ASN A 247 16.05 -9.05 3.35
CA ASN A 247 16.76 -8.02 2.59
C ASN A 247 16.74 -6.71 3.38
N THR A 248 17.92 -6.19 3.70
CA THR A 248 18.10 -4.97 4.51
C THR A 248 17.87 -3.68 3.72
N GLY A 249 17.72 -3.79 2.40
CA GLY A 249 17.39 -2.70 1.49
C GLY A 249 18.56 -2.21 0.65
N THR A 250 19.79 -2.56 1.05
CA THR A 250 21.00 -2.30 0.26
C THR A 250 20.93 -2.99 -1.10
N GLY A 251 20.31 -4.17 -1.19
CA GLY A 251 20.11 -4.89 -2.45
C GLY A 251 19.22 -4.17 -3.47
N TYR A 252 18.43 -3.18 -3.03
CA TYR A 252 17.62 -2.35 -3.93
C TYR A 252 18.34 -1.10 -4.44
N ALA A 253 19.38 -0.64 -3.74
CA ALA A 253 20.15 0.52 -4.13
C ALA A 253 21.32 0.08 -5.01
N ARG A 254 21.25 0.38 -6.30
CA ARG A 254 22.29 0.13 -7.29
C ARG A 254 22.67 1.44 -7.99
N PRO A 255 23.38 2.38 -7.33
CA PRO A 255 23.66 3.69 -7.92
C PRO A 255 24.40 3.62 -9.26
N SER A 256 25.15 2.55 -9.53
CA SER A 256 25.76 2.28 -10.84
C SER A 256 24.75 2.11 -11.98
N GLU A 257 23.50 1.74 -11.66
CA GLU A 257 22.42 1.52 -12.62
C GLU A 257 21.49 2.76 -12.78
N TRP A 258 21.92 3.96 -12.36
CA TRP A 258 21.06 5.15 -12.40
C TRP A 258 20.55 5.51 -13.80
N ALA A 259 21.35 5.25 -14.84
CA ALA A 259 20.98 5.52 -16.23
C ALA A 259 19.89 4.54 -16.71
N GLN A 260 19.99 3.26 -16.34
CA GLN A 260 18.98 2.25 -16.59
C GLN A 260 17.68 2.58 -15.85
N ALA A 261 17.77 3.03 -14.59
CA ALA A 261 16.60 3.46 -13.83
C ALA A 261 15.90 4.66 -14.48
N LEU A 262 16.66 5.63 -14.99
CA LEU A 262 16.09 6.76 -15.75
C LEU A 262 15.35 6.27 -17.00
N GLN A 263 15.94 5.38 -17.78
CA GLN A 263 15.31 4.79 -18.97
C GLN A 263 14.06 3.99 -18.61
N TYR A 264 14.12 3.21 -17.53
CA TYR A 264 13.00 2.44 -17.01
C TYR A 264 11.81 3.34 -16.65
N TYR A 265 12.02 4.38 -15.81
CA TYR A 265 10.93 5.28 -15.43
C TYR A 265 10.42 6.13 -16.59
N ALA A 266 11.29 6.53 -17.54
CA ALA A 266 10.87 7.22 -18.76
C ALA A 266 10.02 6.31 -19.65
N GLY A 267 10.38 5.03 -19.78
CA GLY A 267 9.61 4.00 -20.48
C GLY A 267 8.22 3.83 -19.88
N LEU A 268 8.13 3.67 -18.56
CA LEU A 268 6.85 3.58 -17.86
C LEU A 268 5.99 4.84 -18.00
N ALA A 269 6.60 6.03 -17.97
CA ALA A 269 5.87 7.27 -18.18
C ALA A 269 5.31 7.37 -19.62
N SER A 270 6.10 6.97 -20.61
CA SER A 270 5.67 6.89 -22.01
C SER A 270 4.51 5.90 -22.17
N GLU A 271 4.64 4.70 -21.62
CA GLU A 271 3.60 3.67 -21.64
C GLU A 271 2.31 4.18 -21.00
N ARG A 272 2.39 4.83 -19.83
CA ARG A 272 1.21 5.38 -19.16
C ARG A 272 0.47 6.40 -20.03
N LEU A 273 1.19 7.24 -20.75
CA LEU A 273 0.64 8.27 -21.63
C LEU A 273 0.00 7.73 -22.92
N THR A 274 0.17 6.44 -23.23
CA THR A 274 -0.51 5.82 -24.39
C THR A 274 -2.01 5.60 -24.15
N SER A 275 -2.44 5.58 -22.89
CA SER A 275 -3.83 5.36 -22.50
C SER A 275 -4.56 6.68 -22.17
N PRO A 276 -5.85 6.84 -22.53
CA PRO A 276 -6.63 8.02 -22.16
C PRO A 276 -6.69 8.25 -20.64
N GLY A 277 -6.78 7.16 -19.86
CA GLY A 277 -6.76 7.21 -18.40
C GLY A 277 -5.44 7.72 -17.84
N GLY A 278 -4.32 7.28 -18.41
CA GLY A 278 -3.00 7.77 -18.03
C GLY A 278 -2.73 9.22 -18.44
N VAL A 279 -3.22 9.68 -19.59
CA VAL A 279 -3.19 11.10 -19.98
C VAL A 279 -4.00 11.94 -18.98
N ALA A 280 -5.23 11.53 -18.66
CA ALA A 280 -6.06 12.23 -17.68
C ALA A 280 -5.39 12.29 -16.30
N ALA A 281 -4.81 11.18 -15.83
CA ALA A 281 -4.08 11.13 -14.57
C ALA A 281 -2.87 12.09 -14.58
N ALA A 282 -2.07 12.09 -15.66
CA ALA A 282 -0.94 12.99 -15.80
C ALA A 282 -1.35 14.47 -15.76
N LEU A 283 -2.44 14.85 -16.44
CA LEU A 283 -2.98 16.22 -16.41
C LEU A 283 -3.43 16.62 -15.00
N ILE A 284 -4.11 15.72 -14.27
CA ILE A 284 -4.51 15.96 -12.87
C ILE A 284 -3.26 16.18 -12.00
N LEU A 285 -2.24 15.31 -12.13
CA LEU A 285 -1.00 15.40 -11.36
C LEU A 285 -0.25 16.70 -11.64
N VAL A 286 -0.10 17.09 -12.91
CA VAL A 286 0.52 18.36 -13.32
C VAL A 286 -0.25 19.55 -12.75
N ALA A 287 -1.59 19.53 -12.80
CA ALA A 287 -2.42 20.59 -12.23
C ALA A 287 -2.26 20.68 -10.70
N LEU A 288 -2.22 19.55 -9.99
CA LEU A 288 -1.99 19.51 -8.55
C LEU A 288 -0.59 20.01 -8.19
N LEU A 289 0.45 19.62 -8.92
CA LEU A 289 1.83 20.10 -8.72
C LEU A 289 1.93 21.62 -8.96
N ALA A 290 1.34 22.13 -10.06
CA ALA A 290 1.26 23.56 -10.31
C ALA A 290 0.53 24.30 -9.18
N PHE A 291 -0.53 23.69 -8.63
CA PHE A 291 -1.23 24.23 -7.47
C PHE A 291 -0.35 24.22 -6.21
N CYS A 292 0.44 23.17 -5.96
CA CYS A 292 1.42 23.10 -4.86
C CYS A 292 2.43 24.25 -4.94
N VAL A 293 3.02 24.47 -6.11
CA VAL A 293 3.98 25.56 -6.35
C VAL A 293 3.31 26.92 -6.12
N ARG A 294 2.13 27.13 -6.70
CA ARG A 294 1.36 28.36 -6.48
C ARG A 294 1.05 28.60 -5.00
N ARG A 295 0.68 27.56 -4.24
CA ARG A 295 0.45 27.65 -2.79
C ARG A 295 1.72 27.97 -2.02
N THR A 296 2.86 27.37 -2.39
CA THR A 296 4.17 27.68 -1.81
C THR A 296 4.51 29.17 -1.94
N LEU A 297 4.29 29.73 -3.13
CA LEU A 297 4.60 31.13 -3.42
C LEU A 297 3.62 32.11 -2.77
N ARG A 298 2.32 31.79 -2.76
CA ARG A 298 1.26 32.73 -2.33
C ARG A 298 0.88 32.64 -0.86
N CYS A 299 1.15 31.52 -0.19
CA CYS A 299 0.76 31.32 1.21
C CYS A 299 1.94 31.54 2.18
N THR A 300 1.63 31.68 3.46
CA THR A 300 2.59 31.78 4.58
C THR A 300 2.28 30.71 5.64
N GLY A 301 3.16 30.58 6.65
CA GLY A 301 2.94 29.67 7.78
C GLY A 301 2.75 28.20 7.39
N GLY A 302 1.85 27.51 8.09
CA GLY A 302 1.56 26.09 7.86
C GLY A 302 1.06 25.79 6.43
N ALA A 303 0.25 26.67 5.84
CA ALA A 303 -0.23 26.51 4.47
C ALA A 303 0.91 26.49 3.44
N ARG A 304 1.98 27.28 3.67
CA ARG A 304 3.18 27.23 2.83
C ARG A 304 3.88 25.87 2.97
N ILE A 305 4.02 25.35 4.19
CA ILE A 305 4.65 24.05 4.45
C ILE A 305 3.92 22.93 3.69
N VAL A 306 2.59 22.88 3.79
CA VAL A 306 1.77 21.89 3.06
C VAL A 306 1.95 22.04 1.56
N GLY A 307 1.92 23.28 1.04
CA GLY A 307 2.15 23.55 -0.37
C GLY A 307 3.55 23.15 -0.84
N THR A 308 4.59 23.36 -0.03
CA THR A 308 5.98 23.01 -0.38
C THR A 308 6.21 21.51 -0.31
N ALA A 309 5.74 20.85 0.74
CA ALA A 309 5.75 19.39 0.83
C ALA A 309 5.05 18.74 -0.38
N GLY A 310 3.93 19.34 -0.82
CA GLY A 310 3.12 18.96 -1.97
C GLY A 310 3.89 18.66 -3.26
N TRP A 311 4.95 19.42 -3.55
CA TRP A 311 5.78 19.21 -4.74
C TRP A 311 7.20 18.72 -4.42
N LEU A 312 7.76 19.13 -3.27
CA LEU A 312 9.15 18.79 -2.90
C LEU A 312 9.32 17.29 -2.65
N ILE A 313 8.39 16.64 -1.94
CA ILE A 313 8.49 15.20 -1.66
C ILE A 313 8.45 14.39 -2.97
N PRO A 314 7.45 14.54 -3.87
CA PRO A 314 7.44 13.83 -5.15
C PRO A 314 8.75 13.97 -5.94
N VAL A 315 9.25 15.21 -6.05
CA VAL A 315 10.47 15.50 -6.82
C VAL A 315 11.69 14.81 -6.21
N LEU A 316 11.88 14.92 -4.89
CA LEU A 316 13.01 14.29 -4.23
C LEU A 316 12.93 12.77 -4.26
N VAL A 317 11.74 12.18 -4.18
CA VAL A 317 11.54 10.74 -4.27
C VAL A 317 11.86 10.22 -5.67
N VAL A 318 11.42 10.92 -6.74
CA VAL A 318 11.76 10.55 -8.12
C VAL A 318 13.26 10.67 -8.37
N ILE A 319 13.88 11.79 -7.98
CA ILE A 319 15.33 11.98 -8.12
C ILE A 319 16.09 10.91 -7.33
N GLY A 320 15.68 10.64 -6.09
CA GLY A 320 16.29 9.62 -5.24
C GLY A 320 16.16 8.21 -5.84
N ALA A 321 14.99 7.85 -6.36
CA ALA A 321 14.76 6.55 -6.98
C ALA A 321 15.67 6.32 -8.21
N ILE A 322 15.85 7.36 -9.04
CA ILE A 322 16.75 7.32 -10.20
C ILE A 322 18.21 7.27 -9.73
N ALA A 323 18.62 8.15 -8.82
CA ALA A 323 19.99 8.24 -8.33
C ALA A 323 20.44 6.96 -7.60
N LEU A 324 19.51 6.28 -6.93
CA LEU A 324 19.75 4.98 -6.29
C LEU A 324 19.66 3.80 -7.26
N GLY A 325 19.36 4.01 -8.55
CA GLY A 325 19.25 2.95 -9.55
C GLY A 325 18.14 1.92 -9.25
N THR A 326 17.03 2.38 -8.67
CA THR A 326 15.91 1.49 -8.32
C THR A 326 15.00 1.26 -9.54
N HIS A 327 14.50 0.03 -9.69
CA HIS A 327 13.60 -0.37 -10.77
C HIS A 327 12.23 -0.80 -10.22
N ALA A 328 11.57 0.07 -9.45
CA ALA A 328 10.33 -0.27 -8.76
C ALA A 328 9.38 0.93 -8.73
N ALA A 329 8.40 0.94 -9.63
CA ALA A 329 7.42 2.03 -9.77
C ALA A 329 6.63 2.29 -8.48
N ARG A 330 6.37 1.24 -7.69
CA ARG A 330 5.73 1.32 -6.36
C ARG A 330 6.46 2.23 -5.37
N TYR A 331 7.77 2.48 -5.52
CA TYR A 331 8.49 3.43 -4.66
C TYR A 331 8.17 4.90 -4.98
N LEU A 332 7.54 5.17 -6.13
CA LEU A 332 7.13 6.51 -6.57
C LEU A 332 5.72 6.90 -6.11
N GLN A 333 5.05 6.13 -5.25
CA GLN A 333 3.73 6.51 -4.69
C GLN A 333 3.57 7.96 -4.25
N PRO A 334 4.59 8.63 -3.66
CA PRO A 334 4.47 10.04 -3.31
C PRO A 334 4.04 10.95 -4.45
N ILE A 335 4.30 10.60 -5.72
CA ILE A 335 3.82 11.37 -6.88
C ILE A 335 2.29 11.46 -6.94
N ALA A 336 1.57 10.43 -6.46
CA ALA A 336 0.12 10.37 -6.52
C ALA A 336 -0.55 11.02 -5.30
N PHE A 337 -0.08 10.71 -4.09
CA PHE A 337 -0.81 11.06 -2.87
C PHE A 337 -0.35 12.38 -2.21
N VAL A 338 0.87 12.85 -2.46
CA VAL A 338 1.36 14.09 -1.81
C VAL A 338 0.80 15.36 -2.48
N PRO A 339 0.71 15.47 -3.82
CA PRO A 339 0.22 16.69 -4.46
C PRO A 339 -1.21 17.08 -4.10
N VAL A 340 -2.07 16.10 -3.73
CA VAL A 340 -3.44 16.39 -3.30
C VAL A 340 -3.50 17.21 -2.01
N LEU A 341 -2.43 17.24 -1.21
CA LEU A 341 -2.35 18.07 0.00
C LEU A 341 -2.49 19.57 -0.29
N SER A 342 -2.14 20.01 -1.49
CA SER A 342 -2.26 21.41 -1.89
C SER A 342 -3.70 21.92 -1.85
N LEU A 343 -4.68 21.04 -2.04
CA LEU A 343 -6.12 21.34 -1.94
C LEU A 343 -6.53 21.64 -0.49
N VAL A 344 -5.90 20.99 0.50
CA VAL A 344 -6.18 21.23 1.93
C VAL A 344 -5.26 22.28 2.56
N ALA A 345 -4.27 22.80 1.83
CA ALA A 345 -3.33 23.80 2.33
C ALA A 345 -4.05 25.09 2.82
N LEU A 346 -5.07 25.55 2.09
CA LEU A 346 -5.80 26.77 2.43
C LEU A 346 -7.31 26.60 2.22
N PRO A 347 -8.02 25.95 3.16
CA PRO A 347 -9.40 25.52 2.96
C PRO A 347 -10.37 26.67 3.21
N ARG A 348 -10.40 27.67 2.31
CA ARG A 348 -11.29 28.84 2.43
C ARG A 348 -12.74 28.46 2.13
N SER A 349 -13.68 29.03 2.88
CA SER A 349 -15.11 28.91 2.61
C SER A 349 -15.44 29.55 1.26
N ILE A 350 -16.18 28.83 0.43
CA ILE A 350 -16.76 29.37 -0.80
C ILE A 350 -18.05 30.08 -0.41
N ARG A 351 -18.21 31.35 -0.83
CA ARG A 351 -19.47 32.07 -0.66
C ARG A 351 -20.45 31.55 -1.71
N MET A 352 -21.47 30.82 -1.27
CA MET A 352 -22.57 30.38 -2.13
C MET A 352 -23.90 30.83 -1.51
N PRO A 353 -24.92 31.17 -2.33
CA PRO A 353 -26.28 31.37 -1.85
C PRO A 353 -26.75 30.14 -1.05
N GLN A 354 -27.51 30.35 0.03
CA GLN A 354 -27.92 29.26 0.93
C GLN A 354 -28.68 28.16 0.21
N VAL A 355 -29.53 28.52 -0.76
CA VAL A 355 -30.30 27.56 -1.58
C VAL A 355 -29.35 26.70 -2.40
N ALA A 356 -28.41 27.31 -3.13
CA ALA A 356 -27.41 26.59 -3.91
C ALA A 356 -26.54 25.67 -3.04
N ALA A 357 -26.14 26.11 -1.85
CA ALA A 357 -25.39 25.30 -0.91
C ALA A 357 -26.19 24.09 -0.41
N ARG A 358 -27.50 24.27 -0.09
CA ARG A 358 -28.39 23.17 0.30
C ARG A 358 -28.59 22.18 -0.83
N MET A 359 -28.82 22.66 -2.06
CA MET A 359 -28.97 21.80 -3.24
C MET A 359 -27.68 21.03 -3.53
N ALA A 360 -26.51 21.67 -3.46
CA ALA A 360 -25.23 21.00 -3.67
C ALA A 360 -24.97 19.91 -2.61
N VAL A 361 -25.30 20.17 -1.34
CA VAL A 361 -25.18 19.16 -0.27
C VAL A 361 -26.16 18.01 -0.50
N ALA A 362 -27.42 18.30 -0.83
CA ALA A 362 -28.42 17.28 -1.09
C ALA A 362 -28.03 16.41 -2.31
N ALA A 363 -27.65 17.03 -3.42
CA ALA A 363 -27.17 16.34 -4.61
C ALA A 363 -25.94 15.48 -4.30
N SER A 364 -24.97 16.01 -3.56
CA SER A 364 -23.77 15.26 -3.16
C SER A 364 -24.12 14.06 -2.28
N ALA A 365 -25.06 14.23 -1.33
CA ALA A 365 -25.53 13.14 -0.48
C ALA A 365 -26.23 12.05 -1.29
N VAL A 366 -27.10 12.42 -2.23
CA VAL A 366 -27.77 11.49 -3.14
C VAL A 366 -26.75 10.75 -3.99
N VAL A 367 -25.79 11.46 -4.60
CA VAL A 367 -24.73 10.83 -5.41
C VAL A 367 -23.92 9.85 -4.58
N VAL A 368 -23.47 10.23 -3.38
CA VAL A 368 -22.73 9.32 -2.49
C VAL A 368 -23.56 8.10 -2.11
N LEU A 369 -24.85 8.29 -1.77
CA LEU A 369 -25.74 7.17 -1.41
C LEU A 369 -25.97 6.23 -2.59
N VAL A 370 -26.18 6.76 -3.79
CA VAL A 370 -26.35 5.96 -5.02
C VAL A 370 -25.05 5.22 -5.35
N LEU A 371 -23.90 5.91 -5.32
CA LEU A 371 -22.60 5.28 -5.58
C LEU A 371 -22.33 4.17 -4.56
N ALA A 372 -22.53 4.42 -3.27
CA ALA A 372 -22.33 3.42 -2.23
C ALA A 372 -23.31 2.25 -2.37
N GLY A 373 -24.60 2.54 -2.59
CA GLY A 373 -25.66 1.53 -2.72
C GLY A 373 -25.49 0.63 -3.94
N VAL A 374 -24.98 1.16 -5.07
CA VAL A 374 -24.69 0.37 -6.27
C VAL A 374 -23.34 -0.35 -6.16
N SER A 375 -22.34 0.26 -5.51
CA SER A 375 -20.99 -0.31 -5.43
C SER A 375 -20.82 -1.36 -4.35
N ALA A 376 -21.54 -1.29 -3.23
CA ALA A 376 -21.48 -2.30 -2.18
C ALA A 376 -21.80 -3.73 -2.68
N PRO A 377 -22.93 -4.00 -3.37
CA PRO A 377 -23.22 -5.33 -3.89
C PRO A 377 -22.22 -5.75 -4.98
N ARG A 378 -21.71 -4.82 -5.78
CA ARG A 378 -20.66 -5.12 -6.78
C ARG A 378 -19.36 -5.56 -6.12
N LEU A 379 -18.91 -4.82 -5.10
CA LEU A 379 -17.72 -5.19 -4.33
C LEU A 379 -17.90 -6.54 -3.65
N ALA A 380 -19.07 -6.79 -3.06
CA ALA A 380 -19.41 -8.08 -2.47
C ALA A 380 -19.36 -9.20 -3.52
N SER A 381 -19.95 -9.00 -4.71
CA SER A 381 -19.92 -10.01 -5.78
C SER A 381 -18.51 -10.28 -6.31
N SER A 382 -17.65 -9.26 -6.42
CA SER A 382 -16.25 -9.43 -6.81
C SER A 382 -15.47 -10.18 -5.74
N ALA A 383 -15.70 -9.86 -4.46
CA ALA A 383 -15.02 -10.52 -3.36
C ALA A 383 -15.48 -11.97 -3.16
N SER A 384 -16.74 -12.29 -3.50
CA SER A 384 -17.29 -13.66 -3.46
C SER A 384 -17.20 -14.37 -4.80
N ALA A 385 -16.48 -13.82 -5.78
CA ALA A 385 -16.36 -14.43 -7.09
C ALA A 385 -15.67 -15.79 -6.94
N ASP A 386 -16.31 -16.82 -7.50
CA ASP A 386 -15.85 -18.19 -7.39
C ASP A 386 -14.63 -18.43 -8.29
N ASP A 387 -13.55 -18.94 -7.71
CA ASP A 387 -12.30 -19.26 -8.40
C ASP A 387 -12.16 -20.78 -8.54
N ARG A 388 -12.70 -21.33 -9.63
CA ARG A 388 -12.75 -22.77 -9.88
C ARG A 388 -11.37 -23.40 -9.99
N ASP A 389 -10.43 -22.68 -10.60
CA ASP A 389 -9.06 -23.13 -10.81
C ASP A 389 -8.34 -23.24 -9.47
N LEU A 390 -8.47 -22.21 -8.62
CA LEU A 390 -7.92 -22.21 -7.27
C LEU A 390 -8.54 -23.31 -6.41
N ARG A 391 -9.86 -23.48 -6.46
CA ARG A 391 -10.54 -24.56 -5.73
C ARG A 391 -10.07 -25.95 -6.16
N CYS A 392 -9.87 -26.18 -7.46
CA CYS A 392 -9.32 -27.45 -7.94
C CYS A 392 -7.97 -27.75 -7.28
N VAL A 393 -7.10 -26.75 -7.16
CA VAL A 393 -5.81 -26.92 -6.47
C VAL A 393 -5.98 -27.16 -4.98
N THR A 394 -6.76 -26.31 -4.29
CA THR A 394 -6.93 -26.44 -2.83
C THR A 394 -7.60 -27.76 -2.45
N ASP A 395 -8.69 -28.13 -3.13
CA ASP A 395 -9.43 -29.36 -2.87
C ASP A 395 -8.55 -30.60 -3.12
N TRP A 396 -7.73 -30.59 -4.18
CA TRP A 396 -6.80 -31.69 -4.45
C TRP A 396 -5.70 -31.79 -3.39
N VAL A 397 -5.09 -30.66 -3.01
CA VAL A 397 -4.02 -30.63 -2.01
C VAL A 397 -4.55 -31.07 -0.65
N ASP A 398 -5.70 -30.53 -0.21
CA ASP A 398 -6.29 -30.85 1.08
C ASP A 398 -6.73 -32.33 1.16
N ALA A 399 -7.25 -32.88 0.05
CA ALA A 399 -7.61 -34.30 -0.05
C ALA A 399 -6.39 -35.24 -0.15
N SER A 400 -5.25 -34.75 -0.65
CA SER A 400 -4.05 -35.57 -0.82
C SER A 400 -3.34 -35.90 0.50
N ASP A 401 -3.50 -35.05 1.52
CA ASP A 401 -2.75 -35.09 2.79
C ASP A 401 -1.22 -35.19 2.59
N ARG A 402 -0.72 -34.58 1.52
CA ARG A 402 0.69 -34.61 1.11
C ARG A 402 1.27 -33.20 1.13
N THR A 403 2.59 -33.13 1.23
CA THR A 403 3.34 -31.88 1.07
C THR A 403 3.81 -31.72 -0.38
N GLY A 404 3.59 -30.54 -0.92
CA GLY A 404 4.08 -30.13 -2.23
C GLY A 404 4.80 -28.80 -2.18
N ALA A 405 5.24 -28.34 -3.35
CA ALA A 405 5.89 -27.04 -3.49
C ALA A 405 5.38 -26.24 -4.70
N GLY A 406 5.68 -24.95 -4.71
CA GLY A 406 5.44 -24.09 -5.85
C GLY A 406 6.30 -22.83 -5.78
N GLN A 407 6.40 -22.13 -6.90
CA GLN A 407 7.20 -20.90 -6.98
C GLN A 407 6.47 -19.70 -6.37
N PHE A 408 7.22 -18.68 -5.94
CA PHE A 408 6.73 -17.51 -5.21
C PHE A 408 5.43 -16.90 -5.76
N TRP A 409 5.35 -16.64 -7.07
CA TRP A 409 4.20 -15.97 -7.68
C TRP A 409 2.97 -16.88 -7.81
N THR A 410 3.20 -18.18 -7.91
CA THR A 410 2.18 -19.21 -8.14
C THR A 410 1.56 -19.70 -6.83
N VAL A 411 2.41 -19.94 -5.82
CA VAL A 411 2.07 -20.79 -4.67
C VAL A 411 1.30 -20.07 -3.57
N ARG A 412 1.45 -18.75 -3.46
CA ARG A 412 0.96 -18.00 -2.29
C ARG A 412 -0.54 -17.91 -2.20
N LEU A 413 -1.23 -17.78 -3.34
CA LEU A 413 -2.68 -17.75 -3.37
C LEU A 413 -3.29 -19.11 -2.98
N PRO A 414 -2.89 -20.25 -3.58
CA PRO A 414 -3.26 -21.57 -3.08
C PRO A 414 -2.93 -21.77 -1.61
N LYS A 415 -1.68 -21.51 -1.19
CA LYS A 415 -1.22 -21.69 0.20
C LYS A 415 -2.09 -20.93 1.21
N LEU A 416 -2.50 -19.71 0.88
CA LEU A 416 -3.34 -18.90 1.76
C LEU A 416 -4.75 -19.49 1.96
N GLN A 417 -5.25 -20.29 1.01
CA GLN A 417 -6.60 -20.85 1.03
C GLN A 417 -6.68 -22.31 1.50
N LEU A 418 -5.54 -23.02 1.61
CA LEU A 418 -5.50 -24.40 2.14
C LEU A 418 -5.98 -24.48 3.58
N ASP A 419 -6.47 -25.65 3.99
CA ASP A 419 -6.78 -25.91 5.40
C ASP A 419 -5.51 -25.85 6.26
N ASP A 420 -4.41 -26.46 5.78
CA ASP A 420 -3.07 -26.35 6.37
C ASP A 420 -2.09 -25.69 5.37
N PRO A 421 -1.72 -24.41 5.58
CA PRO A 421 -0.74 -23.73 4.74
C PRO A 421 0.62 -24.42 4.69
N ALA A 422 1.01 -25.20 5.70
CA ALA A 422 2.32 -25.86 5.74
C ALA A 422 2.48 -26.95 4.67
N ARG A 423 1.37 -27.46 4.12
CA ARG A 423 1.36 -28.49 3.05
C ARG A 423 1.88 -27.98 1.71
N LEU A 424 2.08 -26.67 1.55
CA LEU A 424 2.55 -26.09 0.30
C LEU A 424 3.72 -25.15 0.52
N VAL A 425 4.91 -25.60 0.12
CA VAL A 425 6.19 -24.94 0.38
C VAL A 425 6.58 -23.99 -0.76
N GLN A 426 7.12 -22.82 -0.41
CA GLN A 426 7.57 -21.84 -1.39
C GLN A 426 9.04 -22.08 -1.79
N VAL A 427 9.26 -22.41 -3.06
CA VAL A 427 10.60 -22.73 -3.58
C VAL A 427 10.97 -21.87 -4.78
N ASP A 428 12.22 -21.94 -5.20
CA ASP A 428 12.64 -21.47 -6.53
C ASP A 428 12.51 -22.57 -7.58
N HIS A 429 12.84 -22.26 -8.85
CA HIS A 429 12.75 -23.23 -9.95
C HIS A 429 13.74 -24.41 -9.83
N THR A 430 14.70 -24.35 -8.91
CA THR A 430 15.67 -25.42 -8.61
C THR A 430 15.28 -26.24 -7.38
N LEU A 431 14.04 -26.09 -6.90
CA LEU A 431 13.50 -26.77 -5.72
C LEU A 431 14.25 -26.45 -4.41
N ARG A 432 14.85 -25.26 -4.31
CA ARG A 432 15.45 -24.77 -3.08
C ARG A 432 14.46 -23.89 -2.32
N GLY A 433 14.41 -24.02 -1.00
CA GLY A 433 13.55 -23.18 -0.16
C GLY A 433 13.81 -21.69 -0.41
N TYR A 434 12.78 -20.94 -0.83
CA TYR A 434 12.92 -19.53 -1.21
C TYR A 434 12.44 -18.61 -0.10
N ALA A 435 13.37 -18.10 0.71
CA ALA A 435 13.12 -17.38 1.95
C ALA A 435 12.78 -15.88 1.75
N TRP A 436 11.71 -15.62 0.98
CA TRP A 436 11.19 -14.29 0.70
C TRP A 436 9.71 -14.18 1.04
N LEU A 437 9.37 -13.34 2.03
CA LEU A 437 8.00 -13.12 2.52
C LEU A 437 7.28 -14.41 2.95
N VAL A 438 7.98 -15.31 3.64
CA VAL A 438 7.52 -16.67 3.97
C VAL A 438 7.90 -17.07 5.39
N ASN A 439 7.19 -18.05 5.97
CA ASN A 439 7.59 -18.69 7.22
C ASN A 439 8.65 -19.76 6.93
N ARG A 440 9.85 -19.64 7.49
CA ARG A 440 10.97 -20.54 7.20
C ARG A 440 10.77 -21.96 7.74
N THR A 441 9.86 -22.15 8.69
CA THR A 441 9.50 -23.49 9.15
C THR A 441 8.86 -24.33 8.05
N ASP A 442 8.37 -23.71 6.97
CA ASP A 442 7.94 -24.43 5.76
C ASP A 442 9.06 -25.28 5.14
N PHE A 443 10.33 -24.99 5.44
CA PHE A 443 11.50 -25.70 4.91
C PHE A 443 11.98 -26.86 5.79
N GLU A 444 11.28 -27.18 6.87
CA GLU A 444 11.61 -28.32 7.74
C GLU A 444 11.29 -29.69 7.10
N VAL A 445 10.65 -29.69 5.93
CA VAL A 445 10.38 -30.91 5.15
C VAL A 445 11.60 -31.33 4.32
N SER A 446 11.88 -32.63 4.27
CA SER A 446 13.02 -33.17 3.50
C SER A 446 12.71 -33.38 2.03
N GLU A 447 11.44 -33.63 1.69
CA GLU A 447 10.99 -33.94 0.34
C GLU A 447 9.57 -33.41 0.11
N VAL A 448 9.26 -33.19 -1.16
CA VAL A 448 7.93 -32.80 -1.63
C VAL A 448 7.48 -33.77 -2.70
N THR A 449 6.18 -34.02 -2.77
CA THR A 449 5.65 -35.11 -3.60
C THR A 449 4.79 -34.59 -4.75
N PHE A 450 4.56 -33.29 -4.83
CA PHE A 450 3.92 -32.66 -6.00
C PHE A 450 4.39 -31.22 -6.15
N LEU A 451 4.25 -30.67 -7.36
CA LEU A 451 4.53 -29.28 -7.67
C LEU A 451 3.30 -28.59 -8.22
N VAL A 452 3.06 -27.35 -7.82
CA VAL A 452 2.03 -26.49 -8.40
C VAL A 452 2.71 -25.45 -9.30
N GLU A 453 2.29 -25.40 -10.57
CA GLU A 453 2.78 -24.45 -11.57
C GLU A 453 1.64 -23.70 -12.28
N ASP A 454 1.95 -22.52 -12.78
CA ASP A 454 1.09 -21.69 -13.64
C ASP A 454 1.95 -20.89 -14.64
N ASP A 455 1.34 -20.00 -15.41
CA ASP A 455 2.04 -19.16 -16.40
C ASP A 455 3.08 -18.20 -15.80
N ALA A 456 3.07 -18.00 -14.47
CA ALA A 456 4.08 -17.20 -13.77
C ALA A 456 5.27 -18.02 -13.27
N SER A 457 5.19 -19.36 -13.36
CA SER A 457 6.28 -20.26 -12.99
C SER A 457 7.39 -20.26 -14.04
N GLN A 458 8.65 -20.20 -13.58
CA GLN A 458 9.80 -20.52 -14.44
C GLN A 458 9.86 -22.03 -14.67
N ALA A 459 10.48 -22.45 -15.78
CA ALA A 459 10.68 -23.87 -16.04
C ALA A 459 11.53 -24.53 -14.94
N TRP A 460 11.12 -25.72 -14.50
CA TRP A 460 11.77 -26.43 -13.41
C TRP A 460 13.12 -27.05 -13.80
N GLU A 461 14.10 -26.92 -12.92
CA GLU A 461 15.40 -27.61 -12.96
C GLU A 461 15.47 -28.58 -11.76
N LEU A 462 14.82 -29.74 -11.88
CA LEU A 462 14.59 -30.65 -10.76
C LEU A 462 15.81 -31.53 -10.41
N PRO A 463 16.00 -31.86 -9.11
CA PRO A 463 16.88 -32.93 -8.67
C PRO A 463 16.11 -34.26 -8.46
N PRO A 464 16.53 -35.40 -9.06
CA PRO A 464 17.54 -35.53 -10.10
C PRO A 464 17.08 -34.95 -11.46
N PRO A 465 18.02 -34.57 -12.35
CA PRO A 465 17.65 -34.01 -13.66
C PRO A 465 16.83 -34.99 -14.51
N GLY A 466 15.80 -34.47 -15.18
CA GLY A 466 14.99 -35.23 -16.12
C GLY A 466 13.88 -36.10 -15.51
N VAL A 467 13.62 -36.00 -14.21
CA VAL A 467 12.45 -36.65 -13.59
C VAL A 467 11.17 -36.08 -14.19
N THR A 468 10.24 -36.97 -14.52
CA THR A 468 8.92 -36.63 -15.07
C THR A 468 7.84 -36.94 -14.04
N PRO A 469 6.75 -36.15 -13.99
CA PRO A 469 5.65 -36.43 -13.09
C PRO A 469 4.96 -37.75 -13.45
N ASP A 470 4.48 -38.46 -12.43
CA ASP A 470 3.68 -39.67 -12.58
C ASP A 470 2.32 -39.34 -13.21
N THR A 471 1.76 -38.18 -12.85
CA THR A 471 0.49 -37.67 -13.40
C THR A 471 0.49 -36.15 -13.40
N VAL A 472 -0.20 -35.56 -14.38
CA VAL A 472 -0.44 -34.12 -14.44
C VAL A 472 -1.93 -33.89 -14.25
N ILE A 473 -2.30 -33.16 -13.20
CA ILE A 473 -3.69 -32.79 -12.91
C ILE A 473 -3.94 -31.38 -13.45
N PRO A 474 -4.82 -31.21 -14.45
CA PRO A 474 -5.18 -29.90 -14.97
C PRO A 474 -6.21 -29.20 -14.07
N CYS A 475 -5.84 -28.03 -13.55
CA CYS A 475 -6.70 -27.19 -12.71
C CYS A 475 -6.91 -25.79 -13.35
N GLY A 476 -7.13 -25.75 -14.67
CA GLY A 476 -7.32 -24.51 -15.41
C GLY A 476 -6.01 -23.71 -15.52
N ARG A 477 -5.96 -22.53 -14.88
CA ARG A 477 -4.74 -21.70 -14.79
C ARG A 477 -3.57 -22.39 -14.09
N TYR A 478 -3.85 -23.40 -13.26
CA TYR A 478 -2.84 -24.18 -12.55
C TYR A 478 -2.70 -25.57 -13.15
N ARG A 479 -1.51 -26.13 -12.96
CA ARG A 479 -1.23 -27.55 -13.15
C ARG A 479 -0.58 -28.09 -11.88
N ILE A 480 -1.01 -29.29 -11.48
CA ILE A 480 -0.35 -30.05 -10.41
C ILE A 480 0.45 -31.16 -11.08
N LEU A 481 1.75 -31.14 -10.86
CA LEU A 481 2.68 -32.18 -11.29
C LEU A 481 2.85 -33.16 -10.12
N ASP A 482 2.26 -34.34 -10.21
CA ASP A 482 2.30 -35.35 -9.15
C ASP A 482 3.55 -36.23 -9.28
N TYR A 483 4.31 -36.35 -8.21
CA TYR A 483 5.55 -37.14 -8.08
C TYR A 483 5.45 -38.14 -6.92
N ALA A 484 4.25 -38.68 -6.64
CA ALA A 484 4.01 -39.63 -5.54
C ALA A 484 4.97 -40.83 -5.55
N GLY A 485 5.25 -41.37 -6.73
CA GLY A 485 6.15 -42.50 -6.93
C GLY A 485 7.62 -42.13 -6.86
N HIS A 486 7.96 -40.84 -7.00
CA HIS A 486 9.33 -40.33 -7.05
C HIS A 486 9.46 -38.99 -6.28
N PRO A 487 9.35 -39.00 -4.94
CA PRO A 487 9.46 -37.79 -4.13
C PRO A 487 10.71 -36.97 -4.46
N LEU A 488 10.56 -35.65 -4.50
CA LEU A 488 11.61 -34.72 -4.88
C LEU A 488 12.29 -34.15 -3.63
N PRO A 489 13.62 -34.28 -3.48
CA PRO A 489 14.32 -33.79 -2.30
C PRO A 489 14.36 -32.25 -2.29
N LEU A 490 13.96 -31.65 -1.17
CA LEU A 490 14.01 -30.20 -1.01
C LEU A 490 15.47 -29.74 -0.86
N GLY A 491 15.90 -28.81 -1.71
CA GLY A 491 17.23 -28.22 -1.64
C GLY A 491 17.38 -27.22 -0.48
N PRO A 492 18.62 -26.85 -0.13
CA PRO A 492 18.88 -25.95 0.99
C PRO A 492 18.28 -24.56 0.74
N GLN A 493 17.82 -23.93 1.82
CA GLN A 493 17.27 -22.58 1.81
C GLN A 493 18.21 -21.56 1.11
N ARG A 494 17.60 -20.61 0.40
CA ARG A 494 18.26 -19.40 -0.14
C ARG A 494 17.38 -18.16 0.00
N SER A 495 18.01 -17.00 0.00
CA SER A 495 17.38 -15.66 0.07
C SER A 495 17.57 -14.89 -1.23
#